data_AF-D8SRG5-F1
#
_entry.id   AF-D8SRG5-F1
#
_cell.length_a   1.000
_cell.length_b   1.000
_cell.length_c   1.000
_cell.angle_alpha   90.00
_cell.angle_beta   90.00
_cell.angle_gamma   90.00
#
_symmetry.space_group_name_H-M   'P 1'
#
loop_
_entity.id
_entity.type
_entity.pdbx_description
1 polymer ?
#
loop_
_entity_poly.entity_id
_entity_poly.type
_entity_poly.pdbx_seq_one_letter_code
_entity_poly.pdbx_strand_id
1 'polypeptide(L)'
;PIRFTLSDLERITDNFSKVLGTGGFGGVYEGVLPDGRKVAVKKLESTGQGKKEFYAEVAVLGTIHHWNLVKLLGFCSEGLNRLLVYEHMENGSLDKWIYQDFLEERVLNWEQRMEIMLGMARGLAYLHEECVEKIIHLDIKPQNILLNEDLVAKVADFGLSRLMSRDQSYVMTTMRGTPGYLAP
;
A
#
# COMPACT_ATOMS: atom_id res chain seq x y z
N PRO A 1 -11.77 4.03 8.61
CA PRO A 1 -10.43 4.53 9.01
C PRO A 1 -10.52 5.65 10.04
N ILE A 2 -9.60 5.71 11.00
CA ILE A 2 -9.53 6.76 12.04
C ILE A 2 -9.01 8.08 11.44
N ARG A 3 -9.56 9.21 11.87
CA ARG A 3 -9.05 10.54 11.48
C ARG A 3 -8.04 11.01 12.53
N PHE A 4 -6.79 11.16 12.12
CA PHE A 4 -5.69 11.69 12.92
C PHE A 4 -5.48 13.18 12.62
N THR A 5 -5.00 13.93 13.62
CA THR A 5 -4.44 15.26 13.38
C THR A 5 -2.99 15.17 12.91
N LEU A 6 -2.42 16.24 12.34
CA LEU A 6 -0.99 16.26 12.02
C LEU A 6 -0.14 16.10 13.28
N SER A 7 -0.53 16.75 14.39
CA SER A 7 0.18 16.67 15.66
C SER A 7 0.19 15.25 16.24
N ASP A 8 -0.90 14.48 16.07
CA ASP A 8 -0.91 13.07 16.43
C ASP A 8 0.14 12.28 15.63
N LEU A 9 0.21 12.52 14.32
CA LEU A 9 1.13 11.82 13.45
C LEU A 9 2.59 12.20 13.70
N GLU A 10 2.87 13.48 13.96
CA GLU A 10 4.19 13.96 14.40
C GLU A 10 4.61 13.27 15.70
N ARG A 11 3.71 13.14 16.68
CA ARG A 11 3.99 12.49 17.95
C ARG A 11 4.28 11.00 17.80
N ILE A 12 3.47 10.25 17.06
CA ILE A 12 3.67 8.80 16.92
C ILE A 12 4.85 8.43 16.03
N THR A 13 5.32 9.34 15.17
CA THR A 13 6.46 9.13 14.25
C THR A 13 7.74 9.80 14.73
N ASP A 14 7.75 10.39 15.93
CA ASP A 14 8.87 11.18 16.45
C ASP A 14 9.34 12.24 15.43
N ASN A 15 8.41 13.08 14.99
CA ASN A 15 8.60 14.08 13.94
C ASN A 15 9.11 13.50 12.61
N PHE A 16 8.57 12.35 12.21
CA PHE A 16 8.94 11.66 10.97
C PHE A 16 10.43 11.28 10.91
N SER A 17 11.04 10.89 12.04
CA SER A 17 12.49 10.68 12.15
C SER A 17 12.98 9.40 11.46
N LYS A 18 12.17 8.32 11.49
CA LYS A 18 12.54 7.01 10.92
C LYS A 18 11.84 6.73 9.59
N VAL A 19 12.61 6.74 8.51
CA VAL A 19 12.14 6.47 7.14
C VAL A 19 12.13 4.97 6.85
N LEU A 20 11.01 4.44 6.39
CA LEU A 20 10.85 3.06 5.90
C LEU A 20 11.04 2.95 4.39
N GLY A 21 10.72 4.02 3.65
CA GLY A 21 10.88 4.10 2.21
C GLY A 21 10.59 5.49 1.67
N THR A 22 11.13 5.80 0.50
CA THR A 22 10.90 7.04 -0.24
C THR A 22 10.62 6.71 -1.70
N GLY A 23 9.83 7.54 -2.38
CA GLY A 23 9.54 7.37 -3.80
C GLY A 23 8.74 8.54 -4.37
N GLY A 24 8.27 8.38 -5.62
CA GLY A 24 7.48 9.42 -6.32
C GLY A 24 6.15 9.76 -5.65
N PHE A 25 5.73 8.99 -4.65
CA PHE A 25 4.52 9.21 -3.86
C PHE A 25 4.80 9.86 -2.49
N GLY A 26 6.03 10.31 -2.24
CA GLY A 26 6.46 10.89 -0.97
C GLY A 26 7.21 9.91 -0.07
N GLY A 27 7.14 10.14 1.25
CA GLY A 27 7.90 9.41 2.26
C GLY A 27 7.02 8.51 3.12
N VAL A 28 7.51 7.33 3.47
CA VAL A 28 6.87 6.42 4.44
C VAL A 28 7.73 6.37 5.69
N TYR A 29 7.10 6.56 6.84
CA TYR A 29 7.75 6.68 8.14
C TYR A 29 7.23 5.61 9.09
N GLU A 30 8.10 5.13 9.97
CA GLU A 30 7.68 4.27 11.07
C GLU A 30 6.99 5.12 12.14
N GLY A 31 5.91 4.58 12.72
CA GLY A 31 5.30 5.15 13.91
C GLY A 31 4.86 4.08 14.91
N VAL A 32 4.59 4.51 16.13
CA VAL A 32 4.10 3.65 17.22
C VAL A 32 2.87 4.29 17.86
N LEU A 33 1.74 3.60 17.78
CA LEU A 33 0.49 4.04 18.40
C LEU A 33 0.58 4.01 19.94
N PRO A 34 -0.30 4.72 20.67
CA PRO A 34 -0.28 4.73 22.14
C PRO A 34 -0.42 3.36 22.81
N ASP A 35 -0.99 2.38 22.10
CA ASP A 35 -1.13 1.00 22.55
C ASP A 35 0.08 0.10 22.19
N GLY A 36 1.16 0.69 21.66
CA GLY A 36 2.39 0.00 21.31
C GLY A 36 2.41 -0.63 19.91
N ARG A 37 1.30 -0.60 19.16
CA ARG A 37 1.25 -1.15 17.80
C ARG A 37 2.09 -0.31 16.83
N LYS A 38 2.98 -0.96 16.08
CA LYS A 38 3.74 -0.34 14.99
C LYS A 38 2.82 -0.04 13.81
N VAL A 39 3.06 1.10 13.16
CA VAL A 39 2.35 1.55 11.97
C VAL A 39 3.31 2.09 10.92
N ALA A 40 2.85 2.13 9.67
CA ALA A 40 3.53 2.85 8.59
C ALA A 40 2.72 4.11 8.25
N VAL A 41 3.36 5.28 8.33
CA VAL A 41 2.75 6.58 8.01
C VAL A 41 3.28 7.06 6.67
N LYS A 42 2.47 6.98 5.61
CA LYS A 42 2.79 7.51 4.28
C LYS A 42 2.40 8.98 4.23
N LYS A 43 3.38 9.88 4.09
CA LYS A 43 3.18 11.30 3.84
C LYS A 43 3.29 11.55 2.35
N LEU A 44 2.16 11.86 1.73
CA LEU A 44 2.08 12.14 0.30
C LEU A 44 2.59 13.54 0.00
N GLU A 45 3.12 13.74 -1.21
CA GLU A 45 3.50 15.07 -1.66
C GLU A 45 2.31 16.04 -1.67
N SER A 46 2.58 17.31 -1.39
CA SER A 46 1.56 18.37 -1.34
C SER A 46 1.07 18.81 -2.73
N THR A 47 1.66 18.29 -3.81
CA THR A 47 1.30 18.60 -5.19
C THR A 47 -0.05 17.99 -5.59
N GLY A 48 -0.61 18.44 -6.72
CA GLY A 48 -1.94 18.01 -7.18
C GLY A 48 -2.08 16.50 -7.42
N GLN A 49 -0.98 15.81 -7.70
CA GLN A 49 -0.97 14.36 -7.92
C GLN A 49 -1.14 13.59 -6.60
N GLY A 50 -0.36 13.93 -5.56
CA GLY A 50 -0.47 13.29 -4.24
C GLY A 50 -1.84 13.46 -3.61
N LYS A 51 -2.53 14.59 -3.87
CA LYS A 51 -3.93 14.78 -3.44
C LYS A 51 -4.90 13.81 -4.13
N LYS A 52 -4.71 13.52 -5.42
CA LYS A 52 -5.58 12.56 -6.16
C LYS A 52 -5.35 11.13 -5.66
N GLU A 53 -4.11 10.76 -5.42
CA GLU A 53 -3.73 9.46 -4.89
C GLU A 53 -4.28 9.26 -3.48
N PHE A 54 -4.15 10.27 -2.61
CA PHE A 54 -4.75 10.25 -1.27
C PHE A 54 -6.23 9.86 -1.31
N TYR A 55 -7.03 10.56 -2.15
CA TYR A 55 -8.45 10.29 -2.21
C TYR A 55 -8.77 8.93 -2.84
N ALA A 56 -7.98 8.48 -3.82
CA ALA A 56 -8.12 7.14 -4.38
C ALA A 56 -7.89 6.07 -3.31
N GLU A 57 -6.80 6.19 -2.54
CA GLU A 57 -6.49 5.26 -1.46
C GLU A 57 -7.55 5.25 -0.36
N VAL A 58 -8.00 6.42 0.09
CA VAL A 58 -9.06 6.51 1.12
C VAL A 58 -10.39 5.95 0.62
N ALA A 59 -10.76 6.20 -0.65
CA ALA A 59 -11.99 5.69 -1.22
C ALA A 59 -11.99 4.15 -1.35
N VAL A 60 -10.85 3.59 -1.78
CA VAL A 60 -10.71 2.15 -1.96
C VAL A 60 -10.47 1.44 -0.63
N LEU A 61 -9.36 1.71 0.05
CA LEU A 61 -8.98 1.01 1.29
C LEU A 61 -9.84 1.40 2.50
N GLY A 62 -10.57 2.52 2.42
CA GLY A 62 -11.51 2.89 3.47
C GLY A 62 -12.79 2.05 3.49
N THR A 63 -13.09 1.32 2.41
CA THR A 63 -14.36 0.58 2.24
C THR A 63 -14.18 -0.93 2.11
N ILE A 64 -12.94 -1.42 1.93
CA ILE A 64 -12.65 -2.84 1.76
C ILE A 64 -11.75 -3.38 2.87
N HIS A 65 -11.86 -4.68 3.14
CA HIS A 65 -10.97 -5.38 4.04
C HIS A 65 -10.75 -6.82 3.57
N HIS A 66 -9.49 -7.21 3.37
CA HIS A 66 -9.14 -8.55 2.94
C HIS A 66 -7.75 -8.92 3.49
N TRP A 67 -7.53 -10.22 3.76
CA TRP A 67 -6.31 -10.71 4.42
C TRP A 67 -5.04 -10.38 3.63
N ASN A 68 -5.11 -10.46 2.30
CA ASN A 68 -4.02 -10.17 1.37
C ASN A 68 -4.01 -8.74 0.83
N LEU A 69 -4.67 -7.79 1.49
CA LEU A 69 -4.57 -6.36 1.20
C LEU A 69 -4.03 -5.63 2.44
N VAL A 70 -3.24 -4.59 2.24
CA VAL A 70 -2.78 -3.74 3.34
C VAL A 70 -3.96 -3.01 3.97
N LYS A 71 -4.02 -3.01 5.30
CA LYS A 71 -5.09 -2.36 6.06
C LYS A 71 -4.79 -0.88 6.27
N LEU A 72 -5.67 -0.02 5.75
CA LEU A 72 -5.69 1.40 6.09
C LEU A 72 -6.32 1.59 7.48
N LEU A 73 -5.49 1.93 8.48
CA LEU A 73 -5.92 2.17 9.85
C LEU A 73 -6.54 3.56 10.00
N GLY A 74 -5.99 4.56 9.30
CA GLY A 74 -6.45 5.93 9.37
C GLY A 74 -5.79 6.86 8.39
N PHE A 75 -6.12 8.14 8.50
CA PHE A 75 -5.59 9.19 7.65
C PHE A 75 -5.55 10.55 8.36
N CYS A 76 -4.74 11.46 7.85
CA CYS A 76 -4.75 12.88 8.16
C CYS A 76 -4.97 13.69 6.88
N SER A 77 -5.87 14.67 6.96
CA SER A 77 -6.14 15.64 5.89
C SER A 77 -6.32 17.03 6.50
N GLU A 78 -5.20 17.71 6.74
CA GLU A 78 -5.14 19.05 7.36
C GLU A 78 -4.35 20.02 6.47
N GLY A 79 -4.99 21.10 6.01
CA GLY A 79 -4.37 22.05 5.08
C GLY A 79 -3.87 21.35 3.81
N LEU A 80 -2.56 21.43 3.55
CA LEU A 80 -1.87 20.76 2.45
C LEU A 80 -1.36 19.36 2.82
N ASN A 81 -1.43 18.96 4.09
CA ASN A 81 -0.94 17.68 4.56
C ASN A 81 -1.92 16.57 4.20
N ARG A 82 -1.42 15.53 3.55
CA ARG A 82 -2.14 14.29 3.22
C ARG A 82 -1.30 13.12 3.69
N LEU A 83 -1.77 12.44 4.72
CA LEU A 83 -1.07 11.30 5.31
C LEU A 83 -2.00 10.11 5.47
N LEU A 84 -1.47 8.92 5.23
CA LEU A 84 -2.17 7.65 5.37
C LEU A 84 -1.44 6.79 6.40
N VAL A 85 -2.20 6.12 7.26
CA VAL A 85 -1.67 5.29 8.35
C VAL A 85 -2.08 3.85 8.08
N TYR A 86 -1.10 2.97 7.90
CA TYR A 86 -1.30 1.55 7.62
C TYR A 86 -0.78 0.68 8.76
N GLU A 87 -1.22 -0.57 8.79
CA GLU A 87 -0.50 -1.62 9.53
C GLU A 87 0.97 -1.68 9.07
N HIS A 88 1.86 -1.93 10.03
CA HIS A 88 3.28 -2.11 9.73
C HIS A 88 3.53 -3.50 9.12
N MET A 89 4.46 -3.58 8.17
CA MET A 89 4.82 -4.80 7.45
C MET A 89 6.28 -5.13 7.77
N GLU A 90 6.48 -6.07 8.69
CA GLU A 90 7.78 -6.36 9.33
C GLU A 90 8.85 -6.80 8.34
N ASN A 91 8.44 -7.53 7.30
CA ASN A 91 9.33 -8.07 6.28
C ASN A 91 9.44 -7.16 5.04
N GLY A 92 8.82 -5.98 5.07
CA GLY A 92 8.95 -4.99 4.01
C GLY A 92 8.39 -5.46 2.66
N SER A 93 8.89 -4.87 1.57
CA SER A 93 8.42 -5.12 0.21
C SER A 93 9.14 -6.30 -0.46
N LEU A 94 8.42 -7.03 -1.31
CA LEU A 94 8.88 -8.25 -1.97
C LEU A 94 10.08 -8.00 -2.89
N ASP A 95 10.21 -6.81 -3.49
CA ASP A 95 11.37 -6.46 -4.31
C ASP A 95 12.70 -6.60 -3.53
N LYS A 96 12.70 -6.32 -2.23
CA LYS A 96 13.88 -6.51 -1.37
C LYS A 96 14.26 -7.98 -1.21
N TRP A 97 13.29 -8.89 -1.29
CA TRP A 97 13.52 -10.34 -1.24
C TRP A 97 13.94 -10.93 -2.58
N ILE A 98 13.58 -10.27 -3.70
CA ILE A 98 13.90 -10.74 -5.05
C ILE A 98 15.24 -10.19 -5.54
N TYR A 99 15.53 -8.91 -5.27
CA TYR A 99 16.62 -8.19 -5.94
C TYR A 99 17.80 -7.81 -5.03
N GLN A 100 17.73 -7.96 -3.70
CA GLN A 100 18.88 -7.65 -2.85
C GLN A 100 19.85 -8.83 -2.74
N ASP A 101 21.12 -8.52 -2.93
CA ASP A 101 22.26 -9.45 -2.98
C ASP A 101 22.90 -9.72 -1.60
N PHE A 102 22.20 -9.44 -0.49
CA PHE A 102 22.80 -9.44 0.85
C PHE A 102 22.35 -10.60 1.75
N LEU A 103 23.34 -11.45 2.02
CA LEU A 103 23.43 -12.51 3.02
C LEU A 103 22.52 -13.71 2.73
N GLU A 104 23.14 -14.88 2.58
CA GLU A 104 22.54 -16.21 2.31
C GLU A 104 21.36 -16.58 3.24
N GLU A 105 21.10 -15.80 4.29
CA GLU A 105 20.10 -16.03 5.34
C GLU A 105 18.67 -15.55 5.00
N ARG A 106 18.43 -14.81 3.90
CA ARG A 106 17.09 -14.28 3.56
C ARG A 106 16.54 -14.71 2.20
N VAL A 107 16.68 -15.99 1.87
CA VAL A 107 16.12 -16.56 0.64
C VAL A 107 14.75 -17.18 0.91
N LEU A 108 13.73 -16.74 0.16
CA LEU A 108 12.42 -17.40 0.18
C LEU A 108 12.55 -18.80 -0.43
N ASN A 109 12.15 -19.83 0.33
CA ASN A 109 12.03 -21.18 -0.18
C ASN A 109 10.83 -21.31 -1.15
N TRP A 110 10.72 -22.44 -1.83
CA TRP A 110 9.68 -22.62 -2.85
C TRP A 110 8.26 -22.53 -2.28
N GLU A 111 8.02 -23.13 -1.11
CA GLU A 111 6.72 -23.11 -0.45
C GLU A 111 6.29 -21.67 -0.09
N GLN A 112 7.21 -20.88 0.48
CA GLN A 112 6.98 -19.47 0.79
C GLN A 112 6.66 -18.65 -0.47
N ARG A 113 7.37 -18.90 -1.57
CA ARG A 113 7.07 -18.23 -2.86
C ARG A 113 5.66 -18.58 -3.35
N MET A 114 5.27 -19.85 -3.25
CA MET A 114 3.93 -20.30 -3.63
C MET A 114 2.84 -19.65 -2.79
N GLU A 115 3.02 -19.58 -1.47
CA GLU A 115 2.08 -18.91 -0.57
C GLU A 115 1.97 -17.41 -0.86
N ILE A 116 3.10 -16.74 -1.15
CA ILE A 116 3.12 -15.33 -1.57
C ILE A 116 2.34 -15.14 -2.88
N MET A 117 2.62 -15.95 -3.90
CA MET A 117 1.91 -15.87 -5.19
C MET A 117 0.40 -16.13 -5.03
N LEU A 118 0.03 -17.11 -4.21
CA LEU A 118 -1.36 -17.43 -3.93
C LEU A 118 -2.06 -16.30 -3.17
N GLY A 119 -1.39 -15.70 -2.18
CA GLY A 119 -1.88 -14.53 -1.46
C GLY A 119 -2.11 -13.33 -2.37
N MET A 120 -1.15 -13.04 -3.27
CA MET A 120 -1.30 -12.00 -4.29
C MET A 120 -2.52 -12.26 -5.19
N ALA A 121 -2.65 -13.50 -5.70
CA ALA A 121 -3.77 -13.89 -6.55
C ALA A 121 -5.13 -13.75 -5.83
N ARG A 122 -5.22 -14.17 -4.57
CA ARG A 122 -6.43 -13.99 -3.73
C ARG A 122 -6.78 -12.51 -3.55
N GLY A 123 -5.80 -11.68 -3.21
CA GLY A 123 -6.01 -10.24 -3.07
C GLY A 123 -6.51 -9.59 -4.36
N LEU A 124 -5.94 -9.97 -5.51
CA LEU A 124 -6.38 -9.47 -6.82
C LEU A 124 -7.75 -9.99 -7.24
N ALA A 125 -8.04 -11.28 -7.01
CA ALA A 125 -9.35 -11.86 -7.29
C ALA A 125 -10.43 -11.14 -6.47
N TYR A 126 -10.19 -10.90 -5.18
CA TYR A 126 -11.10 -10.14 -4.34
C TYR A 126 -11.41 -8.73 -4.91
N LEU A 127 -10.37 -7.99 -5.34
CA LEU A 127 -10.53 -6.66 -5.95
C LEU A 127 -11.34 -6.69 -7.24
N HIS A 128 -11.13 -7.71 -8.08
CA HIS A 128 -11.72 -7.81 -9.40
C HIS A 128 -13.10 -8.47 -9.41
N GLU A 129 -13.39 -9.37 -8.47
CA GLU A 129 -14.52 -10.31 -8.55
C GLU A 129 -15.48 -10.18 -7.37
N GLU A 130 -15.00 -9.84 -6.19
CA GLU A 130 -15.81 -9.88 -4.96
C GLU A 130 -16.24 -8.50 -4.45
N CYS A 131 -15.50 -7.43 -4.78
CA CYS A 131 -15.87 -6.06 -4.38
C CYS A 131 -17.17 -5.59 -5.08
N VAL A 132 -17.90 -4.64 -4.49
CA VAL A 132 -19.16 -4.14 -5.09
C VAL A 132 -18.90 -3.56 -6.49
N GLU A 133 -17.92 -2.67 -6.59
CA GLU A 133 -17.33 -2.24 -7.86
C GLU A 133 -16.02 -3.00 -8.10
N LYS A 134 -15.67 -3.22 -9.36
CA LYS A 134 -14.36 -3.77 -9.70
C LYS A 134 -13.30 -2.71 -9.36
N ILE A 135 -12.24 -3.10 -8.67
CA ILE A 135 -11.13 -2.21 -8.33
C ILE A 135 -9.92 -2.62 -9.17
N ILE A 136 -9.53 -1.77 -10.12
CA ILE A 136 -8.33 -1.97 -10.93
C ILE A 136 -7.16 -1.29 -10.21
N HIS A 137 -6.16 -2.06 -9.78
CA HIS A 137 -5.04 -1.53 -8.99
C HIS A 137 -4.10 -0.63 -9.80
N LEU A 138 -3.80 -1.01 -11.05
CA LEU A 138 -2.95 -0.27 -12.01
C LEU A 138 -1.46 -0.11 -11.66
N ASP A 139 -0.96 -0.72 -10.58
CA ASP A 139 0.46 -0.64 -10.20
C ASP A 139 0.93 -1.90 -9.45
N ILE A 140 0.61 -3.08 -9.98
CA ILE A 140 1.08 -4.34 -9.39
C ILE A 140 2.53 -4.57 -9.81
N LYS A 141 3.42 -4.60 -8.80
CA LYS A 141 4.86 -4.82 -8.92
C LYS A 141 5.42 -5.28 -7.57
N PRO A 142 6.62 -5.90 -7.51
CA PRO A 142 7.21 -6.38 -6.26
C PRO A 142 7.34 -5.33 -5.15
N GLN A 143 7.54 -4.05 -5.49
CA GLN A 143 7.60 -2.95 -4.51
C GLN A 143 6.27 -2.72 -3.77
N ASN A 144 5.16 -3.07 -4.41
CA ASN A 144 3.80 -2.87 -3.90
C ASN A 144 3.21 -4.15 -3.29
N ILE A 145 4.02 -5.21 -3.17
CA ILE A 145 3.66 -6.42 -2.42
C ILE A 145 4.44 -6.39 -1.12
N LEU A 146 3.75 -6.18 0.00
CA LEU A 146 4.35 -6.13 1.32
C LEU A 146 4.18 -7.47 2.04
N LEU A 147 5.12 -7.81 2.92
CA LEU A 147 5.13 -9.03 3.70
C LEU A 147 5.03 -8.67 5.19
N ASN A 148 4.03 -9.22 5.88
CA ASN A 148 3.94 -9.12 7.33
C ASN A 148 4.96 -10.05 8.03
N GLU A 149 4.94 -10.10 9.36
CA GLU A 149 5.78 -10.96 10.20
C GLU A 149 5.82 -12.44 9.73
N ASP A 150 4.68 -13.00 9.34
CA ASP A 150 4.51 -14.39 8.90
C ASP A 150 4.80 -14.63 7.40
N LEU A 151 5.38 -13.65 6.69
CA LEU A 151 5.60 -13.67 5.24
C LEU A 151 4.31 -13.77 4.40
N VAL A 152 3.17 -13.41 4.96
CA VAL A 152 1.91 -13.31 4.23
C VAL A 152 1.93 -12.07 3.33
N ALA A 153 1.69 -12.28 2.04
CA ALA A 153 1.62 -11.22 1.05
C ALA A 153 0.39 -10.33 1.20
N LYS A 154 0.62 -9.01 1.20
CA LYS A 154 -0.39 -7.97 1.19
C LYS A 154 -0.15 -6.98 0.06
N VAL A 155 -1.12 -6.86 -0.83
CA VAL A 155 -1.11 -5.85 -1.89
C VAL A 155 -1.28 -4.47 -1.28
N ALA A 156 -0.42 -3.53 -1.68
CA ALA A 156 -0.35 -2.17 -1.16
C ALA A 156 -0.27 -1.12 -2.30
N ASP A 157 -0.34 0.15 -1.92
CA ASP A 157 -0.24 1.32 -2.81
C ASP A 157 -1.38 1.46 -3.83
N PHE A 158 -2.53 1.88 -3.33
CA PHE A 158 -3.75 2.04 -4.13
C PHE A 158 -3.87 3.44 -4.76
N GLY A 159 -2.81 4.26 -4.74
CA GLY A 159 -2.88 5.66 -5.19
C GLY A 159 -3.31 5.81 -6.66
N LEU A 160 -2.95 4.84 -7.49
CA LEU A 160 -3.30 4.83 -8.90
C LEU A 160 -4.62 4.13 -9.22
N SER A 161 -5.21 3.43 -8.25
CA SER A 161 -6.35 2.53 -8.43
C SER A 161 -7.61 3.22 -8.98
N ARG A 162 -8.47 2.45 -9.63
CA ARG A 162 -9.73 2.95 -10.22
C ARG A 162 -10.89 2.01 -9.94
N LEU A 163 -12.03 2.61 -9.62
CA LEU A 163 -13.31 1.92 -9.57
C LEU A 163 -13.86 1.79 -10.99
N MET A 164 -14.40 0.62 -11.29
CA MET A 164 -15.05 0.28 -12.53
C MET A 164 -16.35 -0.44 -12.22
N SER A 165 -17.44 0.00 -12.84
CA SER A 165 -18.72 -0.66 -12.64
C SER A 165 -18.69 -2.10 -13.16
N ARG A 166 -19.52 -2.98 -12.59
CA ARG A 166 -19.51 -4.42 -12.91
C ARG A 166 -19.87 -4.71 -14.36
N ASP A 167 -20.73 -3.89 -14.96
CA ASP A 167 -21.16 -3.92 -16.36
C ASP A 167 -20.13 -3.34 -17.35
N GLN A 168 -19.13 -2.60 -16.85
CA GLN A 168 -18.07 -2.05 -17.68
C GLN A 168 -16.97 -3.07 -17.95
N SER A 169 -16.41 -2.97 -19.16
CA SER A 169 -15.25 -3.75 -19.63
C SER A 169 -13.96 -2.96 -19.68
N TYR A 170 -14.01 -1.63 -19.62
CA TYR A 170 -12.84 -0.75 -19.61
C TYR A 170 -13.08 0.55 -18.83
N VAL A 171 -12.00 1.18 -18.38
CA VAL A 171 -11.98 2.55 -17.82
C VAL A 171 -10.91 3.36 -18.55
N MET A 172 -11.26 4.57 -19.01
CA MET A 172 -10.27 5.48 -19.58
C MET A 172 -9.45 6.15 -18.48
N THR A 173 -8.13 6.01 -18.55
CA THR A 173 -7.19 6.65 -17.64
C THR A 173 -6.07 7.35 -18.41
N THR A 174 -5.48 8.39 -17.83
CA THR A 174 -4.15 8.83 -18.29
C THR A 174 -3.14 7.72 -18.07
N MET A 175 -2.12 7.62 -18.93
CA MET A 175 -1.03 6.65 -18.77
C MET A 175 -0.43 6.75 -17.36
N ARG A 176 -0.37 5.62 -16.66
CA ARG A 176 0.04 5.50 -15.27
C ARG A 176 0.42 4.04 -14.99
N GLY A 177 1.23 3.84 -13.95
CA GLY A 177 1.79 2.54 -13.60
C GLY A 177 3.28 2.50 -13.92
N THR A 178 3.90 1.36 -13.64
CA THR A 178 5.36 1.22 -13.68
C THR A 178 5.81 0.61 -15.02
N PRO A 179 6.76 1.24 -15.75
CA PRO A 179 7.34 0.65 -16.96
C PRO A 179 7.84 -0.78 -16.73
N GLY A 180 7.59 -1.67 -17.69
CA GLY A 180 7.87 -3.11 -17.56
C GLY A 180 6.76 -3.93 -16.90
N TYR A 181 5.82 -3.29 -16.21
CA TYR A 181 4.62 -3.94 -15.62
C TYR A 181 3.32 -3.50 -16.30
N LEU A 182 3.38 -2.56 -17.26
CA LEU A 182 2.24 -2.14 -18.06
C LEU A 182 1.84 -3.24 -19.06
N ALA A 183 0.54 -3.49 -19.17
CA ALA A 183 -0.01 -4.27 -20.27
C ALA A 183 0.24 -3.55 -21.62
N PRO A 184 0.43 -4.30 -22.73
CA PRO A 184 0.71 -3.74 -24.05
C PRO A 184 -0.46 -2.93 -24.63
#